data_AF-A0AA95H860-F1
#
_entry.id   AF-A0AA95H860-F1
#
_cell.length_a   1.000
_cell.length_b   1.000
_cell.length_c   1.000
_cell.angle_alpha   90.00
_cell.angle_beta   90.00
_cell.angle_gamma   90.00
#
_symmetry.space_group_name_H-M   'P 1'
#
loop_
_entity.id
_entity.type
_entity.pdbx_description
1 polymer ?
#
loop_
_entity_poly.entity_id
_entity_poly.type
_entity_poly.pdbx_seq_one_letter_code
_entity_poly.pdbx_strand_id
1 'polypeptide(L)'
;MKTRLFTGLGLVLALTAVQAVQAQDWRVGAEGREVNCSLQVKGKTYLKGTCKYNADKDGSFRLCGNQYFVYLNTFGDGTAGASWNATPDSSHAQALLGEDFKQQGGCWVGKQAKICAWNK
;
A
#
# COMPACT_ATOMS: atom_id res chain seq x y z
N MET A 1 -37.10 -3.77 -65.56
CA MET A 1 -35.73 -4.29 -65.29
C MET A 1 -34.70 -3.22 -65.63
N LYS A 2 -34.16 -2.52 -64.61
CA LYS A 2 -32.84 -1.85 -64.64
C LYS A 2 -32.51 -1.37 -63.24
N THR A 3 -31.75 -2.19 -62.55
CA THR A 3 -31.12 -1.98 -61.25
C THR A 3 -30.17 -0.79 -61.31
N ARG A 4 -30.21 0.11 -60.33
CA ARG A 4 -29.12 1.04 -60.06
C ARG A 4 -28.67 0.86 -58.62
N LEU A 5 -27.36 0.63 -58.49
CA LEU A 5 -26.66 0.29 -57.27
C LEU A 5 -26.67 1.46 -56.29
N PHE A 6 -26.80 1.10 -55.01
CA PHE A 6 -26.58 1.95 -53.85
C PHE A 6 -25.08 2.24 -53.70
N THR A 7 -24.70 3.52 -53.61
CA THR A 7 -23.36 3.92 -53.15
C THR A 7 -23.54 4.81 -51.92
N GLY A 8 -23.85 4.18 -50.78
CA GLY A 8 -23.86 4.85 -49.49
C GLY A 8 -22.45 4.90 -48.93
N LEU A 9 -21.82 6.08 -48.93
CA LEU A 9 -20.60 6.34 -48.17
C LEU A 9 -21.02 6.46 -46.68
N GLY A 10 -21.05 5.33 -45.97
CA GLY A 10 -21.27 5.30 -44.53
C GLY A 10 -20.02 5.79 -43.80
N LEU A 11 -20.07 6.99 -43.22
CA LEU A 11 -19.05 7.51 -42.32
C LEU A 11 -19.10 6.72 -41.01
N VAL A 12 -18.18 5.76 -40.84
CA VAL A 12 -18.07 5.00 -39.59
C VAL A 12 -17.33 5.86 -38.56
N LEU A 13 -18.08 6.52 -37.68
CA LEU A 13 -17.55 7.14 -36.46
C LEU A 13 -17.06 6.02 -35.53
N ALA A 14 -15.75 5.77 -35.52
CA ALA A 14 -15.14 4.84 -34.59
C ALA A 14 -15.15 5.42 -33.17
N LEU A 15 -16.12 5.03 -32.36
CA LEU A 15 -16.10 5.24 -30.91
C LEU A 15 -14.94 4.42 -30.32
N THR A 16 -13.82 5.07 -30.03
CA THR A 16 -12.76 4.46 -29.24
C THR A 16 -13.27 4.27 -27.82
N ALA A 17 -13.63 3.02 -27.46
CA ALA A 17 -13.95 2.68 -26.08
C ALA A 17 -12.71 2.91 -25.22
N VAL A 18 -12.78 3.88 -24.30
CA VAL A 18 -11.74 4.09 -23.29
C VAL A 18 -11.85 2.95 -22.30
N GLN A 19 -11.03 1.92 -22.48
CA GLN A 19 -10.95 0.83 -21.51
C GLN A 19 -10.28 1.36 -20.25
N ALA A 20 -11.04 1.45 -19.16
CA ALA A 20 -10.46 1.71 -17.84
C ALA A 20 -9.57 0.53 -17.46
N VAL A 21 -8.26 0.75 -17.36
CA VAL A 21 -7.35 -0.23 -16.74
C VAL A 21 -7.77 -0.35 -15.28
N GLN A 22 -8.49 -1.42 -14.96
CA GLN A 22 -8.74 -1.83 -13.59
C GLN A 22 -7.37 -2.22 -13.03
N ALA A 23 -6.74 -1.33 -12.24
CA ALA A 23 -5.58 -1.70 -11.46
C ALA A 23 -6.04 -2.83 -10.52
N GLN A 24 -5.47 -4.02 -10.71
CA GLN A 24 -5.78 -5.18 -9.91
C GLN A 24 -5.50 -4.85 -8.44
N ASP A 25 -6.49 -5.02 -7.58
CA ASP A 25 -6.37 -4.68 -6.17
C ASP A 25 -5.37 -5.62 -5.51
N TRP A 26 -4.15 -5.12 -5.29
CA TRP A 26 -3.02 -5.86 -4.70
C TRP A 26 -3.35 -6.50 -3.33
N ARG A 27 -4.41 -6.03 -2.66
CA ARG A 27 -4.83 -6.53 -1.34
C ARG A 27 -5.55 -7.86 -1.40
N VAL A 28 -6.15 -8.21 -2.53
CA VAL A 28 -6.93 -9.43 -2.69
C VAL A 28 -5.99 -10.63 -2.63
N GLY A 29 -6.16 -11.49 -1.63
CA GLY A 29 -5.30 -12.65 -1.39
C GLY A 29 -4.00 -12.35 -0.63
N ALA A 30 -3.69 -11.07 -0.37
CA ALA A 30 -2.55 -10.70 0.47
C ALA A 30 -2.79 -11.10 1.94
N GLU A 31 -1.73 -11.51 2.64
CA GLU A 31 -1.77 -11.91 4.05
C GLU A 31 -2.15 -10.75 4.97
N GLY A 32 -2.76 -11.07 6.11
CA GLY A 32 -3.16 -10.11 7.13
C GLY A 32 -4.55 -9.52 6.91
N ARG A 33 -4.98 -8.67 7.84
CA ARG A 33 -6.29 -7.98 7.78
C ARG A 33 -6.14 -6.57 7.23
N GLU A 34 -7.22 -5.98 6.73
CA GLU A 34 -7.21 -4.57 6.33
C GLU A 34 -7.27 -3.64 7.54
N VAL A 35 -6.52 -2.54 7.49
CA VAL A 35 -6.52 -1.46 8.49
C VAL A 35 -6.41 -0.10 7.79
N ASN A 36 -6.83 0.96 8.46
CA ASN A 36 -6.42 2.31 8.11
C ASN A 36 -4.98 2.52 8.61
N CYS A 37 -4.10 3.07 7.77
CA CYS A 37 -2.68 3.13 8.08
C CYS A 37 -2.00 4.43 7.63
N SER A 38 -0.84 4.69 8.25
CA SER A 38 0.13 5.68 7.76
C SER A 38 1.56 5.24 8.10
N LEU A 39 2.48 5.43 7.16
CA LEU A 39 3.93 5.39 7.40
C LEU A 39 4.52 6.72 6.99
N GLN A 40 5.11 7.43 7.94
CA GLN A 40 5.90 8.63 7.68
C GLN A 40 7.35 8.36 8.02
N VAL A 41 8.26 8.69 7.10
CA VAL A 41 9.71 8.60 7.28
C VAL A 41 10.30 9.96 6.95
N LYS A 42 10.99 10.57 7.93
CA LYS A 42 11.58 11.90 7.82
C LYS A 42 10.60 12.95 7.27
N GLY A 43 9.36 12.91 7.74
CA GLY A 43 8.27 13.82 7.35
C GLY A 43 7.58 13.49 6.02
N LYS A 44 8.07 12.54 5.22
CA LYS A 44 7.42 12.11 3.98
C LYS A 44 6.53 10.89 4.23
N THR A 45 5.32 10.91 3.68
CA THR A 45 4.38 9.79 3.78
C THR A 45 4.61 8.78 2.65
N TYR A 46 4.72 7.50 3.02
CA TYR A 46 4.96 6.38 2.09
C TYR A 46 3.82 5.35 2.10
N LEU A 47 3.09 5.24 3.21
CA LEU A 47 1.84 4.49 3.29
C LEU A 47 0.74 5.44 3.74
N LYS A 48 -0.44 5.33 3.11
CA LYS A 48 -1.64 6.08 3.48
C LYS A 48 -2.88 5.35 3.02
N GLY A 49 -3.91 5.31 3.86
CA GLY A 49 -5.21 4.73 3.52
C GLY A 49 -5.29 3.29 3.97
N THR A 50 -5.71 2.37 3.08
CA THR A 50 -5.85 0.96 3.44
C THR A 50 -4.53 0.21 3.29
N CYS A 51 -4.07 -0.41 4.36
CA CYS A 51 -2.93 -1.34 4.37
C CYS A 51 -3.38 -2.75 4.76
N LYS A 52 -2.52 -3.73 4.47
CA LYS A 52 -2.57 -5.05 5.08
C LYS A 52 -1.73 -5.05 6.35
N TYR A 53 -2.32 -5.46 7.46
CA TYR A 53 -1.66 -5.64 8.75
C TYR A 53 -1.45 -7.13 9.00
N ASN A 54 -0.20 -7.56 8.96
CA ASN A 54 0.20 -8.92 9.30
C ASN A 54 0.84 -8.93 10.69
N ALA A 55 0.19 -9.60 11.65
CA ALA A 55 0.61 -9.63 13.04
C ALA A 55 1.43 -10.88 13.33
N ASP A 56 2.60 -10.72 13.94
CA ASP A 56 3.35 -11.82 14.53
C ASP A 56 2.84 -12.09 15.97
N LYS A 57 3.19 -13.26 16.53
CA LYS A 57 2.68 -13.71 17.84
C LYS A 57 3.21 -12.90 19.03
N ASP A 58 4.36 -12.26 18.86
CA ASP A 58 5.07 -11.49 19.88
C ASP A 58 4.59 -10.02 19.97
N GLY A 59 3.68 -9.60 19.09
CA GLY A 59 3.21 -8.21 18.98
C GLY A 59 3.94 -7.41 17.90
N SER A 60 4.98 -7.97 17.29
CA SER A 60 5.60 -7.44 16.07
C SER A 60 4.62 -7.52 14.90
N PHE A 61 4.81 -6.68 13.88
CA PHE A 61 3.93 -6.70 12.72
C PHE A 61 4.57 -6.14 11.45
N ARG A 62 4.07 -6.58 10.30
CA ARG A 62 4.24 -5.88 9.02
C ARG A 62 3.01 -5.06 8.69
N LEU A 63 3.24 -3.84 8.22
CA LEU A 63 2.23 -3.00 7.59
C LEU A 63 2.60 -2.82 6.12
N CYS A 64 1.80 -3.43 5.25
CA CYS A 64 2.06 -3.47 3.81
C CYS A 64 1.11 -2.53 3.08
N GLY A 65 1.65 -1.73 2.16
CA GLY A 65 0.91 -1.10 1.07
C GLY A 65 1.25 -1.78 -0.25
N ASN A 66 0.94 -1.10 -1.36
CA ASN A 66 1.21 -1.62 -2.70
C ASN A 66 2.72 -1.81 -2.95
N GLN A 67 3.50 -0.73 -2.77
CA GLN A 67 4.93 -0.72 -3.13
C GLN A 67 5.88 -0.62 -1.93
N TYR A 68 5.34 -0.24 -0.77
CA TYR A 68 6.12 -0.02 0.43
C TYR A 68 5.60 -0.89 1.55
N PHE A 69 6.48 -1.26 2.47
CA PHE A 69 6.08 -1.89 3.72
C PHE A 69 7.07 -1.55 4.82
N VAL A 70 6.60 -1.67 6.06
CA VAL A 70 7.41 -1.50 7.26
C VAL A 70 7.21 -2.71 8.16
N TYR A 71 8.30 -3.19 8.75
CA TYR A 71 8.29 -4.17 9.82
C TYR A 71 8.61 -3.46 11.13
N LEU A 72 7.78 -3.68 12.14
CA LEU A 72 7.99 -3.22 13.50
C LEU A 72 8.20 -4.43 14.40
N ASN A 73 9.30 -4.44 15.14
CA ASN A 73 9.74 -5.50 16.03
C ASN A 73 9.66 -5.03 17.49
N THR A 74 8.82 -5.66 18.31
CA THR A 74 8.64 -5.26 19.72
C THR A 74 9.70 -5.91 20.62
N PHE A 75 10.26 -5.17 21.58
CA PHE A 75 11.34 -5.68 22.46
C PHE A 75 10.88 -6.13 23.85
N GLY A 76 9.57 -6.18 24.11
CA GLY A 76 8.99 -6.65 25.38
C GLY A 76 9.06 -5.67 26.56
N ASP A 77 9.94 -4.66 26.51
CA ASP A 77 10.03 -3.54 27.47
C ASP A 77 9.11 -2.34 27.09
N GLY A 78 8.17 -2.58 26.17
CA GLY A 78 7.31 -1.55 25.60
C GLY A 78 8.00 -0.60 24.62
N THR A 79 9.23 -0.89 24.19
CA THR A 79 9.84 -0.30 22.99
C THR A 79 9.68 -1.19 21.76
N ALA A 80 10.02 -0.63 20.60
CA ALA A 80 10.17 -1.37 19.38
C ALA A 80 11.29 -0.80 18.49
N GLY A 81 11.83 -1.65 17.62
CA GLY A 81 12.58 -1.24 16.45
C GLY A 81 11.76 -1.34 15.18
N ALA A 82 12.15 -0.60 14.15
CA ALA A 82 11.50 -0.69 12.86
C ALA A 82 12.47 -0.58 11.71
N SER A 83 12.17 -1.31 10.63
CA SER A 83 12.85 -1.21 9.35
C SER A 83 11.85 -1.30 8.21
N TRP A 84 12.22 -0.79 7.05
CA TRP A 84 11.33 -0.70 5.89
C TRP A 84 12.10 -0.89 4.58
N ASN A 85 11.37 -0.99 3.48
CA ASN A 85 11.96 -1.35 2.19
C ASN A 85 12.61 -0.19 1.44
N ALA A 86 12.32 1.08 1.77
CA ALA A 86 12.91 2.33 1.23
C ALA A 86 12.84 2.57 -0.30
N THR A 87 13.12 1.54 -1.10
CA THR A 87 12.94 1.44 -2.53
C THR A 87 11.58 0.78 -2.82
N PRO A 88 10.75 1.35 -3.70
CA PRO A 88 9.50 0.72 -4.13
C PRO A 88 9.71 -0.73 -4.56
N ASP A 89 8.78 -1.60 -4.19
CA ASP A 89 8.69 -3.00 -4.64
C ASP A 89 9.88 -3.89 -4.23
N SER A 90 10.80 -3.40 -3.39
CA SER A 90 11.83 -4.23 -2.77
C SER A 90 11.21 -5.22 -1.78
N SER A 91 11.70 -6.46 -1.78
CA SER A 91 11.16 -7.60 -1.00
C SER A 91 11.65 -7.67 0.45
N HIS A 92 12.55 -6.77 0.87
CA HIS A 92 13.15 -6.80 2.20
C HIS A 92 12.95 -5.47 2.92
N ALA A 93 12.95 -5.51 4.26
CA ALA A 93 12.93 -4.32 5.10
C ALA A 93 14.35 -3.94 5.52
N GLN A 94 15.24 -3.67 4.55
CA GLN A 94 16.66 -3.48 4.83
C GLN A 94 17.01 -2.12 5.47
N ALA A 95 16.17 -1.09 5.32
CA ALA A 95 16.49 0.23 5.81
C ALA A 95 16.03 0.40 7.26
N LEU A 96 16.97 0.56 8.19
CA LEU A 96 16.68 0.79 9.61
C LEU A 96 16.08 2.20 9.83
N LEU A 97 14.98 2.28 10.59
CA LEU A 97 14.34 3.53 11.01
C LEU A 97 14.72 3.93 12.44
N GLY A 98 15.11 2.96 13.26
CA GLY A 98 15.51 3.15 14.65
C GLY A 98 15.00 2.04 15.56
N GLU A 99 15.42 2.09 16.82
CA GLU A 99 15.08 1.17 17.91
C GLU A 99 14.41 1.90 19.09
N ASP A 100 14.04 3.15 18.86
CA ASP A 100 13.52 4.08 19.86
C ASP A 100 12.00 4.28 19.77
N PHE A 101 11.28 3.36 19.10
CA PHE A 101 9.84 3.51 18.94
C PHE A 101 9.11 3.27 20.24
N LYS A 102 8.18 4.17 20.55
CA LYS A 102 7.22 4.03 21.65
C LYS A 102 5.80 4.13 21.14
N GLN A 103 4.91 3.37 21.75
CA GLN A 103 3.49 3.42 21.41
C GLN A 103 2.86 4.73 21.94
N GLN A 104 2.11 5.41 21.07
CA GLN A 104 1.38 6.64 21.33
C GLN A 104 0.04 6.58 20.61
N GLY A 105 -1.02 6.18 21.34
CA GLY A 105 -2.33 5.90 20.76
C GLY A 105 -2.24 4.80 19.70
N GLY A 106 -2.84 5.01 18.53
CA GLY A 106 -2.79 4.08 17.40
C GLY A 106 -1.49 4.08 16.59
N CYS A 107 -0.40 4.64 17.13
CA CYS A 107 0.87 4.78 16.43
C CYS A 107 2.06 4.33 17.27
N TRP A 108 3.11 3.89 16.59
CA TRP A 108 4.47 3.81 17.10
C TRP A 108 5.28 4.99 16.58
N VAL A 109 5.94 5.71 17.47
CA VAL A 109 6.66 6.95 17.15
C VAL A 109 8.12 6.81 17.57
N GLY A 110 9.02 6.96 16.62
CA GLY A 110 10.47 7.09 16.85
C GLY A 110 10.99 8.41 16.26
N LYS A 111 12.28 8.70 16.44
CA LYS A 111 12.89 9.96 15.95
C LYS A 111 12.77 10.17 14.45
N GLN A 112 12.89 9.10 13.66
CA GLN A 112 12.94 9.21 12.19
C GLN A 112 11.60 8.91 11.52
N ALA A 113 10.67 8.26 12.22
CA ALA A 113 9.45 7.78 11.60
C ALA A 113 8.28 7.62 12.56
N LYS A 114 7.09 7.60 11.98
CA LYS A 114 5.82 7.36 12.66
C LYS A 114 5.03 6.32 11.87
N ILE A 115 4.65 5.25 12.56
CA ILE A 115 3.97 4.08 12.01
C ILE A 115 2.61 3.97 12.70
N CYS A 116 1.52 4.15 11.96
CA CYS A 116 0.18 4.11 12.53
C CYS A 116 -0.67 3.03 11.87
N ALA A 117 -1.47 2.36 12.69
CA ALA A 117 -2.46 1.38 12.26
C ALA A 117 -3.71 1.51 13.14
N TRP A 118 -4.86 1.68 12.50
CA TRP A 118 -6.16 1.79 13.14
C TRP A 118 -7.11 0.77 12.55
N ASN A 119 -7.94 0.17 13.39
CA ASN A 119 -9.04 -0.66 12.91
C ASN A 119 -9.94 0.17 11.98
N LYS A 120 -10.47 -0.50 10.95
CA LYS A 120 -11.50 0.07 10.10
C LYS A 120 -12.85 0.04 10.79
#